data_AF-A0A948M0F9-F1
#
_entry.id   AF-A0A948M0F9-F1
#
_cell.length_a   1.000
_cell.length_b   1.000
_cell.length_c   1.000
_cell.angle_alpha   90.00
_cell.angle_beta   90.00
_cell.angle_gamma   90.00
#
_symmetry.space_group_name_H-M   'P 1'
#
loop_
_entity.id
_entity.type
_entity.pdbx_description
1 polymer ?
#
loop_
_entity_poly.entity_id
_entity_poly.type
_entity_poly.pdbx_seq_one_letter_code
_entity_poly.pdbx_strand_id
1 'polypeptide(L)' 'GRARGRIVCNCFDVSEAEIVADYRAGLDLAALQEKRQCGTSCGSCLPELKRLQGLARQAA' A
#
# COMPACT_ATOMS: atom_id res chain seq x y z
N GLY A 1 8.72 -19.67 -1.82
CA GLY A 1 7.46 -18.97 -2.14
C GLY A 1 7.64 -17.52 -1.78
N ARG A 2 7.44 -16.59 -2.72
CA ARG A 2 7.55 -15.14 -2.50
C ARG A 2 6.71 -14.78 -1.28
N ALA A 3 7.34 -14.38 -0.18
CA ALA A 3 6.63 -14.02 1.04
C ALA A 3 5.64 -12.91 0.67
N ARG A 4 4.35 -13.25 0.54
CA ARG A 4 3.30 -12.24 0.52
C ARG A 4 3.41 -11.60 1.91
N GLY A 5 3.95 -10.39 1.96
CA GLY A 5 4.09 -9.65 3.22
C GLY A 5 2.73 -9.51 3.91
N ARG A 6 2.72 -8.95 5.12
CA ARG A 6 1.50 -8.69 5.89
C ARG A 6 0.39 -8.09 4.99
N ILE A 7 -0.83 -8.64 5.05
CA ILE A 7 -1.99 -8.02 4.38
C ILE A 7 -2.34 -6.73 5.11
N VAL A 8 -2.34 -5.62 4.38
CA VAL A 8 -2.64 -4.27 4.90
C VAL A 8 -4.09 -3.90 4.62
N CYS A 9 -4.60 -4.23 3.42
CA CYS A 9 -6.01 -4.06 3.10
C CYS A 9 -6.71 -5.40 3.01
N ASN A 10 -7.48 -5.78 4.04
CA ASN A 10 -8.25 -7.02 4.03
C ASN A 10 -9.44 -6.99 3.04
N CYS A 11 -9.97 -5.81 2.69
CA CYS A 11 -11.09 -5.71 1.74
C CYS A 11 -10.72 -6.12 0.32
N PHE A 12 -9.48 -5.83 -0.09
CA PHE A 12 -8.98 -6.04 -1.45
C PHE A 12 -7.75 -6.96 -1.48
N ASP A 13 -7.48 -7.67 -0.38
CA ASP A 13 -6.32 -8.57 -0.20
C ASP A 13 -4.97 -7.95 -0.59
N VAL A 14 -4.77 -6.66 -0.29
CA VAL A 14 -3.56 -5.93 -0.67
C VAL A 14 -2.49 -6.09 0.40
N SER A 15 -1.33 -6.62 -0.01
CA SER A 15 -0.18 -6.82 0.88
C SER A 15 0.71 -5.58 1.02
N GLU A 16 1.38 -5.46 2.17
CA GLU A 16 2.40 -4.44 2.44
C GLU A 16 3.48 -4.43 1.36
N ALA A 17 3.92 -5.62 0.91
CA ALA A 17 4.94 -5.76 -0.11
C ALA A 17 4.51 -5.13 -1.45
N GLU A 18 3.23 -5.27 -1.84
CA GLU A 18 2.71 -4.63 -3.05
C GLU A 18 2.61 -3.11 -2.90
N ILE A 19 2.16 -2.64 -1.73
CA ILE A 19 2.07 -1.20 -1.44
C ILE A 19 3.45 -0.55 -1.48
N VAL A 20 4.45 -1.17 -0.85
CA VAL A 20 5.83 -0.68 -0.84
C VAL A 20 6.42 -0.73 -2.25
N ALA A 21 6.16 -1.77 -3.03
CA ALA A 21 6.63 -1.86 -4.42
C ALA A 21 6.02 -0.75 -5.29
N ASP A 22 4.73 -0.48 -5.15
CA ASP A 22 4.03 0.58 -5.87
C ASP A 22 4.58 1.97 -5.44
N TYR A 23 4.77 2.24 -4.14
CA TYR A 23 5.39 3.49 -3.69
C TYR A 23 6.83 3.66 -4.18
N ARG A 24 7.64 2.60 -4.20
CA ARG A 24 9.00 2.62 -4.76
C ARG A 24 9.03 2.85 -6.26
N ALA A 25 7.99 2.44 -6.97
CA ALA A 25 7.81 2.76 -8.38
C ALA A 25 7.38 4.22 -8.61
N GLY A 26 7.25 5.03 -7.55
CA GLY A 26 6.90 6.44 -7.63
C GLY A 26 5.41 6.74 -7.62
N LEU A 27 4.56 5.72 -7.38
CA LEU A 27 3.12 5.95 -7.21
C LEU A 27 2.89 6.75 -5.93
N ASP A 28 1.88 7.61 -5.94
CA ASP A 28 1.38 8.26 -4.74
C ASP A 28 0.16 7.52 -4.18
N LEU A 29 -0.42 8.01 -3.09
CA LEU A 29 -1.59 7.38 -2.48
C LEU A 29 -2.75 7.32 -3.47
N ALA A 30 -2.99 8.36 -4.26
CA ALA A 30 -4.09 8.39 -5.22
C ALA A 30 -3.92 7.32 -6.32
N ALA A 31 -2.72 7.24 -6.93
CA ALA A 31 -2.40 6.22 -7.92
C ALA A 31 -2.46 4.80 -7.34
N LEU A 32 -2.04 4.61 -6.09
CA LEU A 32 -2.19 3.34 -5.39
C LEU A 32 -3.66 2.97 -5.20
N GLN A 33 -4.50 3.92 -4.79
CA GLN A 33 -5.94 3.71 -4.58
C GLN A 33 -6.65 3.39 -5.91
N GLU A 34 -6.28 4.05 -7.01
CA GLU A 34 -6.82 3.73 -8.33
C GLU A 34 -6.42 2.32 -8.78
N LYS A 35 -5.15 1.96 -8.61
CA LYS A 35 -4.61 0.67 -9.05
C LYS A 35 -5.07 -0.52 -8.20
N ARG A 36 -5.16 -0.34 -6.87
CA ARG A 36 -5.35 -1.43 -5.89
C ARG A 36 -6.66 -1.35 -5.11
N GLN A 37 -7.40 -0.24 -5.23
CA GLN A 37 -8.66 0.02 -4.53
C GLN A 37 -8.55 0.04 -2.99
N CYS A 38 -7.37 -0.17 -2.40
CA CYS A 38 -7.19 -0.12 -0.96
C CYS A 38 -7.53 1.26 -0.39
N GLY A 39 -8.24 1.33 0.74
CA GLY A 39 -8.53 2.60 1.42
C GLY A 39 -9.70 3.39 0.83
N THR A 40 -10.45 2.85 -0.12
CA THR A 40 -11.68 3.48 -0.65
C THR A 40 -12.97 2.86 -0.11
N SER A 41 -12.93 1.62 0.41
CA SER A 41 -14.10 0.91 0.94
C SER A 41 -14.30 1.14 2.45
N CYS A 42 -13.61 0.41 3.33
CA CYS A 42 -13.74 0.60 4.78
C CYS A 42 -12.78 1.66 5.36
N GLY A 43 -11.77 2.07 4.58
CA GLY A 43 -10.76 3.05 5.01
C GLY A 43 -9.80 2.61 6.12
N SER A 44 -9.93 1.42 6.71
CA SER A 44 -9.14 0.98 7.87
C SER A 44 -7.63 0.90 7.60
N CYS A 45 -7.24 0.69 6.35
CA CYS A 45 -5.85 0.65 5.91
C CYS A 45 -5.24 2.03 5.64
N LEU A 46 -6.02 3.12 5.56
CA LEU A 46 -5.52 4.46 5.21
C LEU A 46 -4.39 4.98 6.11
N PRO A 47 -4.43 4.82 7.45
CA PRO A 47 -3.33 5.24 8.31
C PRO A 47 -2.03 4.49 7.98
N GLU A 48 -2.14 3.19 7.70
CA GLU A 48 -1.00 2.34 7.38
C GLU A 48 -0.44 2.64 5.99
N LEU A 49 -1.30 2.91 5.00
CA LEU A 49 -0.87 3.35 3.66
C LEU A 49 -0.02 4.63 3.75
N LYS A 50 -0.45 5.62 4.53
CA LYS A 50 0.33 6.86 4.76
C LYS A 50 1.66 6.60 5.46
N ARG A 51 1.67 5.71 6.46
CA ARG A 51 2.91 5.30 7.14
C ARG A 51 3.90 4.66 6.15
N LEU A 52 3.43 3.73 5.33
CA LEU A 52 4.23 3.04 4.31
C LEU A 52 4.72 4.00 3.23
N GLN A 53 3.92 4.99 2.82
CA GLN A 53 4.34 6.02 1.88
C GLN A 53 5.54 6.82 2.41
N GLY A 54 5.49 7.20 3.70
CA GLY A 54 6.60 7.87 4.37
C GLY A 54 7.85 7.00 4.44
N LEU A 55 7.71 5.71 4.75
CA LEU A 55 8.85 4.78 4.82
C LEU A 55 9.46 4.48 3.44
N ALA A 56 8.62 4.32 2.41
CA ALA A 56 9.08 4.05 1.06
C ALA A 56 9.87 5.23 0.47
N ARG A 57 9.47 6.47 0.78
CA ARG A 57 10.18 7.69 0.38
C ARG A 57 11.51 7.92 1.08
N GLN A 58 11.68 7.41 2.30
CA GLN A 58 12.91 7.57 3.08
C GLN A 58 14.01 6.57 2.68
N ALA A 59 13.67 5.56 1.88
CA ALA A 59 14.58 4.50 1.46
C ALA A 59 15.21 4.74 0.07
N ALA A 60 15.06 5.93 -0.51
CA ALA A 60 15.63 6.37 -1.78
C ALA A 60 16.63 7.50 -1.54
#